data_AF-A0A2T2T1M5-F1
#
_entry.id   AF-A0A2T2T1M5-F1
#
_cell.length_a   1.000
_cell.length_b   1.000
_cell.length_c   1.000
_cell.angle_alpha   90.00
_cell.angle_beta   90.00
_cell.angle_gamma   90.00
#
_symmetry.space_group_name_H-M   'P 1'
#
loop_
_entity.id
_entity.type
_entity.pdbx_description
1 polymer ?
#
loop_
_entity_poly.entity_id
_entity_poly.type
_entity_poly.pdbx_seq_one_letter_code
_entity_poly.pdbx_strand_id
1 'polypeptide(L)'
;LVGVLPGLGGEALAGLLAGVLISGFLMAIFMSNAGGAWDNAKKYIESGVHGGKGGEAHKASVVGDTVGDPLKDTAGPSLNVLIKLMGKVAVIFLPLFAYFLG
;
A
#
# COMPACT_ATOMS: atom_id res chain seq x y z
N LEU A 1 -13.51 9.80 -12.09
CA LEU A 1 -13.60 9.44 -13.52
C LEU A 1 -14.54 8.26 -13.76
N VAL A 2 -14.30 7.08 -13.17
CA VAL A 2 -15.14 5.88 -13.40
C VAL A 2 -16.65 6.12 -13.22
N GLY A 3 -17.07 6.82 -12.17
CA GLY A 3 -18.50 7.09 -11.92
C GLY A 3 -19.17 8.10 -12.86
N VAL A 4 -18.44 8.78 -13.75
CA VAL A 4 -18.98 9.79 -14.70
C VAL A 4 -18.66 9.47 -16.16
N LEU A 5 -17.92 8.39 -16.42
CA LEU A 5 -17.59 7.96 -17.78
C LEU A 5 -18.81 7.29 -18.42
N PRO A 6 -19.19 7.66 -19.67
CA PRO A 6 -20.29 7.01 -20.38
C PRO A 6 -20.09 5.50 -20.46
N GLY A 7 -21.09 4.72 -20.06
CA GLY A 7 -21.08 3.25 -20.13
C GLY A 7 -20.49 2.51 -18.92
N LEU A 8 -19.96 3.20 -17.90
CA LEU A 8 -19.44 2.58 -16.67
C LEU A 8 -20.40 2.73 -15.48
N GLY A 9 -20.82 3.96 -15.18
CA GLY A 9 -21.81 4.24 -14.14
C GLY A 9 -21.41 3.84 -12.71
N GLY A 10 -22.42 3.70 -11.85
CA GLY A 10 -22.26 3.44 -10.41
C GLY A 10 -21.78 2.02 -10.10
N GLU A 11 -22.19 1.05 -10.91
CA GLU A 11 -21.84 -0.37 -10.76
C GLU A 11 -20.34 -0.59 -10.99
N ALA A 12 -19.77 0.04 -12.03
CA ALA A 12 -18.33 -0.02 -12.28
C ALA A 12 -17.52 0.68 -11.17
N LEU A 13 -18.04 1.79 -10.62
CA LEU A 13 -17.43 2.46 -9.47
C LEU A 13 -17.45 1.56 -8.23
N ALA A 14 -18.56 0.88 -7.96
CA ALA A 14 -18.67 -0.07 -6.84
C ALA A 14 -17.68 -1.24 -7.00
N GLY A 15 -17.56 -1.79 -8.21
CA GLY A 15 -16.57 -2.82 -8.53
C GLY A 15 -15.13 -2.35 -8.32
N LEU A 16 -14.79 -1.13 -8.76
CA LEU A 16 -13.48 -0.53 -8.53
C LEU A 16 -13.18 -0.37 -7.03
N LEU A 17 -14.12 0.15 -6.24
CA LEU A 17 -13.94 0.36 -4.81
C LEU A 17 -13.73 -0.97 -4.07
N ALA A 18 -14.51 -2.00 -4.41
CA ALA A 18 -14.34 -3.34 -3.85
C ALA A 18 -12.96 -3.93 -4.23
N GLY A 19 -12.55 -3.79 -5.49
CA GLY A 19 -11.26 -4.25 -5.98
C GLY A 19 -10.09 -3.58 -5.25
N VAL A 20 -10.08 -2.25 -5.20
CA VAL A 20 -9.04 -1.47 -4.52
C VAL A 20 -8.98 -1.79 -3.03
N LEU A 21 -10.11 -2.00 -2.37
CA LEU A 21 -10.15 -2.41 -0.96
C LEU A 21 -9.41 -3.74 -0.76
N ILE A 22 -9.77 -4.77 -1.51
CA ILE A 22 -9.22 -6.13 -1.31
C ILE A 22 -7.74 -6.16 -1.71
N SER A 23 -7.39 -5.68 -2.90
CA SER A 23 -6.01 -5.73 -3.39
C SER A 23 -5.10 -4.76 -2.63
N GLY A 24 -5.58 -3.55 -2.36
CA GLY A 24 -4.81 -2.50 -1.70
C GLY A 24 -4.54 -2.83 -0.23
N PHE A 25 -5.51 -3.41 0.48
CA PHE A 25 -5.32 -3.77 1.89
C PHE A 25 -4.28 -4.88 2.07
N LEU A 26 -4.37 -5.94 1.26
CA LEU A 26 -3.38 -7.02 1.28
C LEU A 26 -1.98 -6.51 0.94
N MET A 27 -1.88 -5.62 -0.06
CA MET A 27 -0.59 -5.02 -0.44
C MET A 27 -0.04 -4.11 0.66
N ALA A 28 -0.87 -3.31 1.32
CA ALA A 28 -0.46 -2.42 2.41
C ALA A 28 0.14 -3.21 3.58
N ILE A 29 -0.47 -4.32 3.96
CA ILE A 29 0.05 -5.23 4.99
C ILE A 29 1.37 -5.84 4.53
N PHE A 30 1.41 -6.38 3.31
CA PHE A 30 2.61 -7.01 2.78
C PHE A 30 3.81 -6.06 2.81
N MET A 31 3.65 -4.84 2.28
CA MET A 31 4.70 -3.82 2.23
C MET A 31 5.19 -3.43 3.63
N SER A 32 4.27 -3.24 4.57
CA SER A 32 4.61 -2.85 5.95
C SER A 32 5.38 -3.98 6.66
N ASN A 33 4.92 -5.23 6.52
CA ASN A 33 5.53 -6.37 7.18
C ASN A 33 6.86 -6.77 6.54
N ALA A 34 6.97 -6.76 5.21
CA ALA A 34 8.21 -7.10 4.52
C ALA A 34 9.31 -6.08 4.82
N GLY A 35 9.02 -4.79 4.74
CA GLY A 35 10.00 -3.75 5.07
C GLY A 35 10.40 -3.77 6.55
N GLY A 36 9.44 -3.99 7.46
CA GLY A 36 9.75 -4.16 8.88
C GLY A 36 10.59 -5.41 9.17
N ALA A 37 10.35 -6.51 8.47
CA ALA A 37 11.13 -7.73 8.59
C ALA A 37 12.58 -7.52 8.14
N TRP A 38 12.81 -6.82 7.03
CA TRP A 38 14.17 -6.50 6.56
C TRP A 38 14.93 -5.57 7.51
N ASP A 39 14.28 -4.53 8.06
CA ASP A 39 14.91 -3.66 9.07
C ASP A 39 15.28 -4.45 10.34
N ASN A 40 14.37 -5.30 10.82
CA ASN A 40 14.62 -6.13 11.99
C ASN A 40 15.72 -7.16 11.74
N ALA A 41 15.79 -7.76 10.55
CA ALA A 41 16.87 -8.66 10.17
C ALA A 41 18.22 -7.95 10.14
N LYS A 42 18.28 -6.73 9.59
CA LYS A 42 19.47 -5.87 9.64
C LYS A 42 19.89 -5.60 11.09
N LYS A 43 18.96 -5.12 11.93
CA LYS A 43 19.22 -4.86 13.37
C LYS A 43 19.68 -6.11 14.12
N TYR A 44 19.13 -7.27 13.79
CA TYR A 44 19.54 -8.55 14.37
C TYR A 44 20.99 -8.90 14.02
N ILE A 45 21.39 -8.72 12.76
CA ILE A 45 22.79 -8.92 12.35
C ILE A 45 23.70 -7.88 13.02
N GLU A 46 23.26 -6.62 13.10
CA GLU A 46 23.99 -5.55 13.77
C GLU A 46 24.24 -5.79 15.27
N SER A 47 23.43 -6.65 15.91
CA SER A 47 23.61 -7.07 17.31
C SER A 47 24.77 -8.07 17.51
N GLY A 48 25.39 -8.53 16.43
CA GLY A 48 26.55 -9.45 16.45
C GLY A 48 26.24 -10.85 15.93
N VAL A 49 24.98 -11.16 15.62
CA VAL A 49 24.61 -12.44 15.01
C VAL A 49 25.03 -12.43 13.54
N HIS A 50 25.43 -13.60 13.00
CA HIS A 50 25.92 -13.75 11.63
C HIS A 50 27.14 -12.86 11.29
N GLY A 51 28.00 -12.60 12.27
CA GLY A 51 29.28 -11.91 12.07
C GLY A 51 29.25 -10.41 12.31
N GLY A 52 28.10 -9.83 12.66
CA GLY A 52 28.02 -8.42 13.04
C GLY A 52 28.19 -7.44 11.87
N LYS A 53 28.42 -6.17 12.22
CA LYS A 53 28.59 -5.10 11.24
C LYS A 53 29.82 -5.30 10.35
N GLY A 54 29.69 -4.94 9.07
CA GLY A 54 30.78 -4.95 8.09
C GLY A 54 30.98 -6.28 7.35
N GLY A 55 30.36 -7.37 7.82
CA GLY A 55 30.34 -8.65 7.11
C GLY A 55 29.43 -8.67 5.88
N GLU A 56 29.57 -9.69 5.04
CA GLU A 56 28.74 -9.87 3.84
C GLU A 56 27.24 -9.98 4.17
N ALA A 57 26.90 -10.68 5.27
CA ALA A 57 25.53 -10.76 5.76
C ALA A 57 24.96 -9.37 6.14
N HIS A 58 25.78 -8.51 6.75
CA HIS A 58 25.37 -7.15 7.10
C HIS A 58 25.11 -6.33 5.83
N LYS A 59 26.02 -6.34 4.85
CA LYS A 59 25.82 -5.64 3.57
C LYS A 59 24.55 -6.10 2.86
N ALA A 60 24.29 -7.40 2.80
CA ALA A 60 23.07 -7.95 2.20
C ALA A 60 21.81 -7.48 2.94
N SER A 61 21.84 -7.46 4.27
CA SER A 61 20.71 -6.98 5.07
C SER A 61 20.45 -5.48 4.92
N VAL A 62 21.50 -4.66 4.72
CA VAL A 62 21.37 -3.23 4.43
C VAL A 62 20.68 -3.01 3.08
N VAL A 63 21.00 -3.81 2.07
CA VAL A 63 20.30 -3.76 0.76
C VAL A 63 18.82 -4.12 0.94
N GLY A 64 18.51 -5.18 1.70
CA GLY A 64 17.14 -5.57 1.99
C GLY A 64 16.33 -4.46 2.69
N ASP A 65 16.91 -3.82 3.70
CA ASP A 65 16.27 -2.71 4.40
C ASP A 65 16.09 -1.48 3.49
N THR A 66 17.09 -1.18 2.64
CA THR A 66 16.98 -0.09 1.65
C THR A 66 15.82 -0.31 0.67
N VAL A 67 15.58 -1.56 0.26
CA VAL A 67 14.40 -1.92 -0.56
C VAL A 67 13.11 -1.83 0.27
N GLY A 68 13.17 -2.16 1.57
CA GLY A 68 12.07 -2.13 2.50
C GLY A 68 11.60 -0.74 2.95
N ASP A 69 12.51 0.26 2.98
CA ASP A 69 12.22 1.62 3.46
C ASP A 69 11.08 2.30 2.66
N PRO A 70 11.10 2.34 1.31
CA PRO A 70 9.98 2.88 0.55
C PRO A 70 8.67 2.10 0.77
N LEU A 71 8.76 0.80 1.05
CA LEU A 71 7.59 -0.05 1.25
C LEU A 71 6.92 0.22 2.61
N LYS A 72 7.68 0.22 3.70
CA LYS A 72 7.14 0.35 5.07
C LYS A 72 6.82 1.79 5.45
N ASP A 73 7.60 2.77 4.95
CA ASP A 73 7.47 4.17 5.40
C ASP A 73 6.69 5.05 4.42
N THR A 74 6.56 4.63 3.16
CA THR A 74 5.88 5.44 2.12
C THR A 74 4.68 4.72 1.51
N ALA A 75 4.90 3.62 0.78
CA ALA A 75 3.85 2.99 -0.02
C ALA A 75 2.78 2.31 0.84
N GLY A 76 3.18 1.51 1.83
CA GLY A 76 2.28 0.79 2.74
C GLY A 76 1.31 1.72 3.48
N PRO A 77 1.80 2.74 4.21
CA PRO A 77 0.94 3.73 4.86
C PRO A 77 0.05 4.50 3.87
N SER A 78 0.56 4.85 2.69
CA SER A 78 -0.19 5.59 1.67
C SER A 78 -1.37 4.80 1.10
N LEU A 79 -1.24 3.48 0.93
CA LEU A 79 -2.32 2.62 0.46
C LEU A 79 -3.52 2.62 1.41
N ASN A 80 -3.27 2.62 2.73
CA ASN A 80 -4.35 2.71 3.73
C ASN A 80 -5.12 4.03 3.64
N VAL A 81 -4.41 5.13 3.37
CA VAL A 81 -5.03 6.44 3.17
C VAL A 81 -5.80 6.49 1.86
N LEU A 82 -5.23 5.96 0.78
CA LEU A 82 -5.85 5.88 -0.54
C LEU A 82 -7.21 5.17 -0.48
N ILE A 83 -7.27 3.98 0.12
CA ILE A 83 -8.51 3.19 0.24
C ILE A 83 -9.61 4.01 0.93
N LYS A 84 -9.28 4.67 2.05
CA LYS A 84 -10.24 5.49 2.81
C LYS A 84 -10.69 6.73 2.03
N LEU A 85 -9.76 7.41 1.36
CA LEU A 85 -10.08 8.61 0.58
C LEU A 85 -10.94 8.28 -0.63
N MET A 86 -10.65 7.21 -1.36
CA MET A 86 -11.45 6.79 -2.51
C MET A 86 -12.90 6.50 -2.12
N GLY A 87 -13.13 5.82 -0.99
CA GLY A 87 -14.48 5.59 -0.47
C GLY A 87 -15.21 6.89 -0.10
N LYS A 88 -14.53 7.82 0.61
CA LYS A 88 -15.12 9.12 0.95
C LYS A 88 -15.47 9.95 -0.28
N VAL A 89 -14.57 10.02 -1.26
CA VAL A 89 -14.83 10.74 -2.52
C VAL A 89 -16.02 10.12 -3.24
N ALA A 90 -16.12 8.79 -3.32
CA ALA A 90 -17.27 8.15 -3.97
C ALA A 90 -18.60 8.51 -3.31
N VAL A 91 -18.67 8.56 -1.97
CA VAL A 91 -19.89 8.92 -1.24
C VAL A 91 -20.24 10.41 -1.37
N ILE A 92 -19.25 11.30 -1.33
CA ILE A 92 -19.47 12.75 -1.45
C ILE A 92 -20.03 13.11 -2.83
N PHE A 93 -19.55 12.44 -3.88
CA PHE A 93 -19.96 12.70 -5.26
C PHE A 93 -21.18 11.89 -5.73
N LEU A 94 -21.82 11.13 -4.83
CA LEU A 94 -23.01 10.35 -5.16
C LEU A 94 -24.13 11.17 -5.83
N PRO A 95 -24.47 12.39 -5.36
CA PRO A 95 -25.48 13.24 -6.01
C PRO A 95 -25.09 13.64 -7.44
N LEU A 96 -23.80 13.84 -7.69
CA LEU A 96 -23.28 14.15 -9.02
C LEU A 96 -23.43 12.95 -9.96
N PHE A 97 -23.12 11.75 -9.49
CA PHE A 97 -23.31 10.52 -10.28
C PHE A 97 -24.78 10.29 -10.61
N ALA A 98 -25.69 10.52 -9.64
CA ALA A 98 -27.14 10.43 -9.87
C ALA A 98 -27.64 11.44 -10.91
N TYR A 99 -27.09 12.67 -10.94
CA TYR A 99 -27.45 13.68 -11.94
C TYR A 99 -27.00 13.34 -13.37
N PHE A 100 -25.82 12.71 -13.53
CA PHE A 100 -25.31 12.33 -14.86
C PHE A 100 -25.82 10.96 -15.35
N LEU A 101 -26.36 10.12 -14.46
CA LEU A 101 -26.87 8.78 -14.77
C LEU A 101 -28.40 8.70 -14.83
N GLY A 102 -29.12 9.71 -14.35
CA GLY A 102 -30.57 9.88 -14.47
C GLY A 102 -30.96 10.77 -15.63
#